data_AF-A0A4R7BY69-F1
#
_entry.id   AF-A0A4R7BY69-F1
#
_cell.length_a   1.000
_cell.length_b   1.000
_cell.length_c   1.000
_cell.angle_alpha   90.00
_cell.angle_beta   90.00
_cell.angle_gamma   90.00
#
_symmetry.space_group_name_H-M   'P 1'
#
loop_
_entity.id
_entity.type
_entity.pdbx_description
1 polymer ?
#
loop_
_entity_poly.entity_id
_entity_poly.type
_entity_poly.pdbx_seq_one_letter_code
_entity_poly.pdbx_strand_id
1 'polypeptide(L)'
;MRLIETWRRDRRGTVTILFAASAVAIFASAALALDLITIWNAKRKLQSAVDIAAILAAANPAAAAATARTSLADNGFSAQAPTAQVTVGSYVATATTAVAARFVANAVPINAARVALSSTVGTTFSRVLGLPSSYPINAIATGATAKLASFTLGSRLLSVEGGIANALLGALTGQTISLTVMDYNALANARVDGTGLLDALALRANITAASYEEVASANVSLGQVLTALRTTVPGGSAAEVLGRLSGALGGSTVANIPVSSLINFGDVPLPPRALTSGGPAIPVLATILNAAAIANGARQVSIDLGPSIPGLLETRITVSIGEKRQSSGLVSVGSPKSTIRTAQTRILIEAKVNLVGVGKLSLPVYVEAASAVGTLVSVSCPWTDAGTRSVSVEARPGVVQLAVADVATASIDPSRPSPSFSGGGRILALPLLSVTGFAQATWDAPHARTLTFTESDITNRTARSVASSKPFGSLTGHLLSTLRLELNGFSLLDLLVVRPLIISTLQGLAGPIDSVLDATLSLLGIQLGIAEVTVEGTRCDQAVLVQ
;
A
#
# COMPACT_ATOMS: atom_id res chain seq x y z
N MET A 1 -36.14 -50.93 45.90
CA MET A 1 -36.79 -50.78 47.22
C MET A 1 -36.50 -51.93 48.19
N ARG A 2 -36.65 -53.22 47.82
CA ARG A 2 -36.36 -54.37 48.72
C ARG A 2 -34.94 -54.46 49.30
N LEU A 3 -33.92 -54.00 48.59
CA LEU A 3 -32.53 -53.92 49.08
C LEU A 3 -32.36 -52.90 50.23
N ILE A 4 -33.12 -51.81 50.20
CA ILE A 4 -33.06 -50.75 51.23
C ILE A 4 -33.75 -51.22 52.52
N GLU A 5 -34.83 -52.01 52.41
CA GLU A 5 -35.54 -52.59 53.55
C GLU A 5 -34.77 -53.71 54.24
N THR A 6 -34.03 -54.51 53.48
CA THR A 6 -33.18 -55.58 54.02
C THR A 6 -31.95 -55.02 54.75
N TRP A 7 -31.34 -53.96 54.22
CA TRP A 7 -30.27 -53.22 54.91
C TRP A 7 -30.73 -52.58 56.23
N ARG A 8 -31.99 -52.14 56.32
CA ARG A 8 -32.56 -51.51 57.54
C ARG A 8 -32.78 -52.49 58.70
N ARG A 9 -32.88 -53.80 58.44
CA ARG A 9 -33.19 -54.83 59.43
C ARG A 9 -31.97 -55.64 59.89
N ASP A 10 -30.84 -55.53 59.21
CA ASP A 10 -29.64 -56.28 59.58
C ASP A 10 -28.85 -55.55 60.69
N ARG A 11 -28.74 -56.18 61.86
CA ARG A 11 -28.00 -55.67 63.04
C ARG A 11 -26.65 -56.35 63.25
N ARG A 12 -26.15 -57.10 62.27
CA ARG A 12 -24.82 -57.74 62.34
C ARG A 12 -23.73 -56.67 62.22
N GLY A 13 -22.73 -56.70 63.11
CA GLY A 13 -21.66 -55.68 63.18
C GLY A 13 -20.91 -55.43 61.86
N THR A 14 -20.91 -56.39 60.93
CA THR A 14 -20.32 -56.25 59.59
C THR A 14 -21.00 -55.18 58.71
N VAL A 15 -22.34 -55.02 58.79
CA VAL A 15 -23.06 -54.02 57.99
C VAL A 15 -22.76 -52.60 58.47
N THR A 16 -22.63 -52.40 59.79
CA THR A 16 -22.25 -51.11 60.38
C THR A 16 -20.84 -50.68 59.96
N ILE A 17 -19.89 -51.62 59.92
CA ILE A 17 -18.51 -51.36 59.47
C ILE A 17 -18.49 -51.01 57.98
N LEU A 18 -19.21 -51.77 57.13
CA LEU A 18 -19.28 -51.50 55.70
C LEU A 18 -19.94 -50.15 55.40
N PHE A 19 -21.02 -49.82 56.12
CA PHE A 19 -21.69 -48.52 56.01
C PHE A 19 -20.78 -47.38 56.45
N ALA A 20 -20.10 -47.50 57.60
CA ALA A 20 -19.17 -46.48 58.09
C ALA A 20 -18.02 -46.25 57.11
N ALA A 21 -17.40 -47.33 56.58
CA ALA A 21 -16.33 -47.24 55.59
C ALA A 21 -16.83 -46.58 54.28
N SER A 22 -18.01 -46.96 53.80
CA SER A 22 -18.61 -46.38 52.59
C SER A 22 -18.98 -44.91 52.79
N ALA A 23 -19.53 -44.54 53.94
CA ALA A 23 -19.86 -43.16 54.28
C ALA A 23 -18.61 -42.29 54.35
N VAL A 24 -17.52 -42.77 54.99
CA VAL A 24 -16.22 -42.08 55.02
C VAL A 24 -15.69 -41.87 53.60
N ALA A 25 -15.75 -42.90 52.74
CA ALA A 25 -15.32 -42.79 51.35
C ALA A 25 -16.15 -41.76 50.56
N ILE A 26 -17.47 -41.73 50.75
CA ILE A 26 -18.36 -40.74 50.11
C ILE A 26 -18.04 -39.33 50.58
N PHE A 27 -17.88 -39.11 51.90
CA PHE A 27 -17.55 -37.80 52.44
C PHE A 27 -16.15 -37.33 52.02
N ALA A 28 -15.15 -38.23 51.99
CA ALA A 28 -13.82 -37.92 51.49
C ALA A 28 -13.85 -37.52 50.00
N SER A 29 -14.63 -38.22 49.18
CA SER A 29 -14.81 -37.90 47.76
C SER A 29 -15.52 -36.57 47.57
N ALA A 30 -16.56 -36.28 48.36
CA ALA A 30 -17.27 -35.01 48.33
C ALA A 30 -16.37 -33.84 48.77
N ALA A 31 -15.57 -34.03 49.82
CA ALA A 31 -14.56 -33.09 50.28
C ALA A 31 -13.54 -32.73 49.18
N LEU A 32 -13.01 -33.74 48.48
CA LEU A 32 -12.11 -33.52 47.34
C LEU A 32 -12.80 -32.81 46.18
N ALA A 33 -14.05 -33.16 45.89
CA ALA A 33 -14.82 -32.51 44.84
C ALA A 33 -15.04 -31.02 45.15
N LEU A 34 -15.35 -30.66 46.40
CA LEU A 34 -15.49 -29.26 46.83
C LEU A 34 -14.17 -28.49 46.66
N ASP A 35 -13.05 -29.05 47.07
CA ASP A 35 -11.73 -28.41 46.88
C ASP A 35 -11.34 -28.30 45.40
N LEU A 36 -11.69 -29.28 44.57
CA LEU A 36 -11.47 -29.19 43.12
C LEU A 36 -12.29 -28.04 42.51
N ILE A 37 -13.54 -27.89 42.95
CA ILE A 37 -14.43 -26.80 42.53
C ILE A 37 -13.85 -25.44 42.96
N THR A 38 -13.31 -25.31 44.18
CA THR A 38 -12.69 -24.04 44.63
C THR A 38 -11.47 -23.70 43.79
N ILE A 39 -10.58 -24.67 43.52
CA ILE A 39 -9.41 -24.49 42.65
C ILE A 39 -9.84 -24.08 41.23
N TRP A 40 -10.83 -24.76 40.66
CA TRP A 40 -11.30 -24.47 39.30
C TRP A 40 -11.94 -23.09 39.20
N ASN A 41 -12.79 -22.72 40.15
CA ASN A 41 -13.39 -21.39 40.21
C ASN A 41 -12.33 -20.30 40.38
N ALA A 42 -11.35 -20.52 41.26
CA ALA A 42 -10.25 -19.57 41.45
C ALA A 42 -9.38 -19.44 40.20
N LYS A 43 -9.10 -20.54 39.48
CA LYS A 43 -8.39 -20.51 38.20
C LYS A 43 -9.17 -19.72 37.13
N ARG A 44 -10.49 -19.91 37.03
CA ARG A 44 -11.33 -19.13 36.09
C ARG A 44 -11.35 -17.65 36.43
N LYS A 45 -11.43 -17.31 37.71
CA LYS A 45 -11.40 -15.91 38.18
C LYS A 45 -10.04 -15.26 37.89
N LEU A 46 -8.95 -16.01 38.10
CA LEU A 46 -7.59 -15.59 37.75
C LEU A 46 -7.45 -15.34 36.24
N GLN A 47 -7.91 -16.28 35.40
CA GLN A 47 -7.83 -16.15 33.95
C GLN A 47 -8.64 -14.93 33.46
N SER A 48 -9.86 -14.73 33.97
CA SER A 48 -10.68 -13.57 33.60
C SER A 48 -10.00 -12.22 33.94
N ALA A 49 -9.32 -12.13 35.08
CA ALA A 49 -8.59 -10.92 35.46
C ALA A 49 -7.38 -10.69 34.56
N VAL A 50 -6.64 -11.76 34.22
CA VAL A 50 -5.47 -11.70 33.34
C VAL A 50 -5.86 -11.38 31.89
N ASP A 51 -6.99 -11.89 31.42
CA ASP A 51 -7.57 -11.60 30.11
C ASP A 51 -7.89 -10.09 29.96
N ILE A 52 -8.59 -9.52 30.93
CA ILE A 52 -8.91 -8.08 30.96
C ILE A 52 -7.62 -7.26 31.05
N ALA A 53 -6.69 -7.64 31.93
CA ALA A 53 -5.42 -6.95 32.07
C ALA A 53 -4.58 -6.97 30.78
N ALA A 54 -4.58 -8.08 30.05
CA ALA A 54 -3.85 -8.20 28.78
C ALA A 54 -4.47 -7.36 27.66
N ILE A 55 -5.81 -7.32 27.54
CA ILE A 55 -6.53 -6.44 26.62
C ILE A 55 -6.17 -4.97 26.90
N LEU A 56 -6.29 -4.54 28.16
CA LEU A 56 -6.03 -3.15 28.54
C LEU A 56 -4.55 -2.77 28.38
N ALA A 57 -3.63 -3.69 28.70
CA ALA A 57 -2.20 -3.49 28.48
C ALA A 57 -1.84 -3.36 27.00
N ALA A 58 -2.47 -4.16 26.13
CA ALA A 58 -2.25 -4.09 24.69
C ALA A 58 -2.84 -2.82 24.06
N ALA A 59 -3.93 -2.28 24.62
CA ALA A 59 -4.53 -1.03 24.17
C ALA A 59 -3.60 0.18 24.37
N ASN A 60 -2.80 0.19 25.44
CA ASN A 60 -1.80 1.22 25.72
C ASN A 60 -0.42 0.63 26.05
N PRO A 61 0.38 0.25 25.01
CA PRO A 61 1.66 -0.43 25.23
C PRO A 61 2.68 0.43 25.97
N ALA A 62 2.61 1.76 25.88
CA ALA A 62 3.52 2.68 26.58
C ALA A 62 3.33 2.63 28.11
N ALA A 63 2.10 2.36 28.58
CA ALA A 63 1.76 2.25 29.99
C ALA A 63 1.36 0.82 30.39
N ALA A 64 1.66 -0.19 29.56
CA ALA A 64 1.14 -1.56 29.68
C ALA A 64 1.27 -2.14 31.09
N ALA A 65 2.44 -2.00 31.71
CA ALA A 65 2.71 -2.54 33.04
C ALA A 65 1.92 -1.83 34.15
N ALA A 66 1.69 -0.52 34.03
CA ALA A 66 0.87 0.22 34.99
C ALA A 66 -0.61 -0.15 34.82
N THR A 67 -1.11 -0.11 33.58
CA THR A 67 -2.51 -0.44 33.25
C THR A 67 -2.89 -1.87 33.64
N ALA A 68 -2.03 -2.86 33.36
CA ALA A 68 -2.25 -4.24 33.77
C ALA A 68 -2.31 -4.38 35.29
N ARG A 69 -1.39 -3.74 36.03
CA ARG A 69 -1.35 -3.83 37.50
C ARG A 69 -2.58 -3.19 38.15
N THR A 70 -3.02 -2.03 37.67
CA THR A 70 -4.26 -1.40 38.14
C THR A 70 -5.45 -2.32 37.87
N SER A 71 -5.57 -2.85 36.65
CA SER A 71 -6.65 -3.79 36.30
C SER A 71 -6.65 -5.04 37.18
N LEU A 72 -5.48 -5.63 37.45
CA LEU A 72 -5.37 -6.77 38.35
C LEU A 72 -5.77 -6.42 39.79
N ALA A 73 -5.35 -5.25 40.29
CA ALA A 73 -5.73 -4.77 41.63
C ALA A 73 -7.23 -4.54 41.75
N ASP A 74 -7.87 -3.92 40.74
CA ASP A 74 -9.32 -3.71 40.68
C ASP A 74 -10.10 -5.04 40.66
N ASN A 75 -9.47 -6.11 40.17
CA ASN A 75 -10.00 -7.48 40.18
C ASN A 75 -9.66 -8.28 41.45
N GLY A 76 -9.12 -7.62 42.48
CA GLY A 76 -8.79 -8.24 43.77
C GLY A 76 -7.45 -8.98 43.80
N PHE A 77 -6.60 -8.80 42.79
CA PHE A 77 -5.24 -9.34 42.72
C PHE A 77 -4.23 -8.21 42.90
N SER A 78 -3.95 -7.82 44.15
CA SER A 78 -2.95 -6.79 44.43
C SER A 78 -1.58 -7.23 43.91
N ALA A 79 -1.04 -6.48 42.94
CA ALA A 79 0.20 -6.82 42.27
C ALA A 79 1.42 -6.39 43.10
N GLN A 80 1.70 -7.06 44.22
CA GLN A 80 3.03 -7.00 44.82
C GLN A 80 3.95 -7.98 44.06
N ALA A 81 4.96 -7.47 43.34
CA ALA A 81 5.94 -8.30 42.60
C ALA A 81 6.56 -9.37 43.53
N PRO A 82 6.73 -10.64 43.12
CA PRO A 82 7.14 -11.14 41.79
C PRO A 82 6.06 -11.86 40.96
N THR A 83 4.76 -11.74 41.28
CA THR A 83 3.73 -12.63 40.73
C THR A 83 3.06 -12.18 39.43
N ALA A 84 3.10 -10.89 39.06
CA ALA A 84 2.55 -10.38 37.80
C ALA A 84 3.66 -9.94 36.83
N GLN A 85 3.87 -10.69 35.75
CA GLN A 85 4.79 -10.36 34.68
C GLN A 85 4.03 -9.76 33.50
N VAL A 86 4.43 -8.58 33.06
CA VAL A 86 3.86 -7.90 31.89
C VAL A 86 4.97 -7.71 30.87
N THR A 87 4.79 -8.28 29.68
CA THR A 87 5.78 -8.24 28.61
C THR A 87 5.11 -7.68 27.36
N VAL A 88 5.62 -6.56 26.85
CA VAL A 88 5.19 -6.00 25.57
C VAL A 88 5.96 -6.62 24.42
N GLY A 89 5.40 -6.61 23.22
CA GLY A 89 6.07 -7.15 22.04
C GLY A 89 5.24 -7.05 20.77
N SER A 90 5.66 -7.81 19.77
CA SER A 90 4.96 -7.91 18.49
C SER A 90 4.19 -9.23 18.40
N TYR A 91 2.95 -9.17 17.92
CA TYR A 91 2.11 -10.30 17.60
C TYR A 91 1.72 -10.28 16.12
N VAL A 92 1.94 -11.40 15.43
CA VAL A 92 1.59 -11.56 14.00
C VAL A 92 0.65 -12.75 13.83
N ALA A 93 -0.57 -12.47 13.37
CA ALA A 93 -1.61 -13.48 13.13
C ALA A 93 -1.44 -14.13 11.75
N THR A 94 -0.44 -14.98 11.58
CA THR A 94 -0.25 -15.72 10.31
C THR A 94 -0.61 -17.20 10.47
N ALA A 95 -1.43 -17.72 9.56
CA ALA A 95 -1.83 -19.14 9.56
C ALA A 95 -0.64 -20.11 9.44
N THR A 96 0.45 -19.67 8.78
CA THR A 96 1.69 -20.45 8.61
C THR A 96 2.61 -20.42 9.82
N THR A 97 2.37 -19.53 10.80
CA THR A 97 3.17 -19.42 12.02
C THR A 97 2.51 -20.17 13.16
N ALA A 98 3.26 -21.06 13.81
CA ALA A 98 2.81 -21.79 15.00
C ALA A 98 2.39 -20.83 16.11
N VAL A 99 1.28 -21.14 16.80
CA VAL A 99 0.67 -20.31 17.86
C VAL A 99 1.70 -19.73 18.84
N ALA A 100 2.58 -20.58 19.38
CA ALA A 100 3.60 -20.16 20.35
C ALA A 100 4.63 -19.13 19.80
N ALA A 101 4.86 -19.11 18.48
CA ALA A 101 5.81 -18.22 17.82
C ALA A 101 5.17 -16.90 17.34
N ARG A 102 3.84 -16.75 17.46
CA ARG A 102 3.14 -15.56 16.98
C ARG A 102 3.42 -14.32 17.81
N PHE A 103 3.70 -14.47 19.11
CA PHE A 103 4.12 -13.37 19.99
C PHE A 103 5.62 -13.42 20.25
N VAL A 104 6.31 -12.32 19.95
CA VAL A 104 7.74 -12.14 20.21
C VAL A 104 7.92 -11.01 21.21
N ALA A 105 8.46 -11.36 22.39
CA ALA A 105 8.71 -10.42 23.46
C ALA A 105 9.71 -9.33 23.04
N ASN A 106 9.43 -8.08 23.42
CA ASN A 106 10.25 -6.88 23.14
C ASN A 106 10.52 -6.61 21.65
N ALA A 107 9.81 -7.28 20.74
CA ALA A 107 9.90 -6.98 19.32
C ALA A 107 9.22 -5.65 18.98
N VAL A 108 9.83 -4.92 18.04
CA VAL A 108 9.32 -3.66 17.49
C VAL A 108 8.83 -3.93 16.06
N PRO A 109 7.69 -3.36 15.65
CA PRO A 109 6.80 -2.49 16.42
C PRO A 109 5.96 -3.24 17.45
N ILE A 110 5.74 -2.58 18.60
CA ILE A 110 4.95 -3.11 19.70
C ILE A 110 3.46 -2.98 19.35
N ASN A 111 2.75 -4.09 19.27
CA ASN A 111 1.30 -4.14 19.05
C ASN A 111 0.57 -5.09 20.03
N ALA A 112 1.31 -5.75 20.92
CA ALA A 112 0.76 -6.72 21.85
C ALA A 112 1.37 -6.64 23.25
N ALA A 113 0.63 -7.14 24.23
CA ALA A 113 1.07 -7.30 25.61
C ALA A 113 0.65 -8.67 26.14
N ARG A 114 1.62 -9.39 26.72
CA ARG A 114 1.41 -10.65 27.44
C ARG A 114 1.44 -10.38 28.93
N VAL A 115 0.39 -10.82 29.63
CA VAL A 115 0.30 -10.77 31.09
C VAL A 115 0.32 -12.20 31.61
N ALA A 116 1.23 -12.48 32.52
CA ALA A 116 1.29 -13.74 33.25
C ALA A 116 1.14 -13.46 34.75
N LEU A 117 0.23 -14.19 35.39
CA LEU A 117 -0.03 -14.06 36.83
C LEU A 117 0.04 -15.44 37.49
N SER A 118 0.79 -15.52 38.58
CA SER A 118 0.82 -16.68 39.47
C SER A 118 0.18 -16.33 40.81
N SER A 119 -0.67 -17.22 41.32
CA SER A 119 -1.33 -17.06 42.62
C SER A 119 -1.47 -18.42 43.31
N THR A 120 -1.90 -18.44 44.56
CA THR A 120 -2.13 -19.66 45.34
C THR A 120 -3.56 -19.70 45.86
N VAL A 121 -4.21 -20.85 45.73
CA VAL A 121 -5.57 -21.09 46.23
C VAL A 121 -5.49 -21.99 47.45
N GLY A 122 -6.05 -21.54 48.57
CA GLY A 122 -6.21 -22.37 49.75
C GLY A 122 -7.33 -23.40 49.56
N THR A 123 -7.11 -24.61 50.08
CA THR A 123 -8.08 -25.72 50.06
C THR A 123 -8.52 -26.04 51.49
N THR A 124 -9.78 -26.46 51.66
CA THR A 124 -10.41 -26.58 52.98
C THR A 124 -10.34 -28.01 53.52
N PHE A 125 -10.54 -29.03 52.67
CA PHE A 125 -10.74 -30.41 53.12
C PHE A 125 -9.58 -31.36 52.78
N SER A 126 -8.79 -31.04 51.77
CA SER A 126 -7.55 -31.72 51.33
C SER A 126 -6.59 -32.01 52.48
N ARG A 127 -6.46 -31.10 53.46
CA ARG A 127 -5.61 -31.31 54.65
C ARG A 127 -6.04 -32.52 55.47
N VAL A 128 -7.35 -32.79 55.57
CA VAL A 128 -7.91 -33.94 56.30
C VAL A 128 -7.53 -35.26 55.63
N LEU A 129 -7.18 -35.23 54.35
CA LEU A 129 -6.77 -36.38 53.54
C LEU A 129 -5.24 -36.45 53.35
N GLY A 130 -4.47 -35.63 54.07
CA GLY A 130 -3.00 -35.58 53.96
C GLY A 130 -2.46 -34.89 52.70
N LEU A 131 -3.30 -34.14 51.98
CA LEU A 131 -2.91 -33.37 50.80
C LEU A 131 -2.48 -31.93 51.18
N PRO A 132 -1.76 -31.20 50.30
CA PRO A 132 -1.40 -29.80 50.51
C PRO A 132 -2.61 -28.90 50.80
N SER A 133 -2.45 -27.91 51.67
CA SER A 133 -3.52 -26.94 51.98
C SER A 133 -3.57 -25.73 51.05
N SER A 134 -2.72 -25.70 50.03
CA SER A 134 -2.78 -24.72 48.96
C SER A 134 -2.17 -25.27 47.67
N TYR A 135 -2.67 -24.76 46.54
CA TYR A 135 -2.20 -25.13 45.21
C TYR A 135 -1.87 -23.88 44.39
N PRO A 136 -0.74 -23.89 43.65
CA PRO A 136 -0.43 -22.80 42.74
C PRO A 136 -1.37 -22.83 41.53
N ILE A 137 -1.85 -21.66 41.14
CA ILE A 137 -2.62 -21.43 39.93
C ILE A 137 -1.91 -20.38 39.07
N ASN A 138 -1.85 -20.64 37.77
CA ASN A 138 -1.21 -19.75 36.81
C ASN A 138 -2.21 -19.40 35.71
N ALA A 139 -2.16 -18.15 35.24
CA ALA A 139 -2.91 -17.67 34.10
C ALA A 139 -2.00 -16.83 33.22
N ILE A 140 -2.16 -17.00 31.90
CA ILE A 140 -1.44 -16.22 30.89
C ILE A 140 -2.46 -15.78 29.86
N ALA A 141 -2.40 -14.53 29.47
CA ALA A 141 -3.16 -14.00 28.37
C ALA A 141 -2.27 -13.09 27.51
N THR A 142 -2.51 -13.10 26.22
CA THR A 142 -1.90 -12.16 25.28
C THR A 142 -3.02 -11.33 24.67
N GLY A 143 -2.94 -10.02 24.85
CA GLY A 143 -3.77 -9.06 24.13
C GLY A 143 -2.99 -8.52 22.95
N ALA A 144 -3.65 -8.31 21.82
CA ALA A 144 -3.06 -7.67 20.65
C ALA A 144 -4.00 -6.62 20.06
N THR A 145 -3.42 -5.59 19.45
CA THR A 145 -4.13 -4.55 18.70
C THR A 145 -3.72 -4.61 17.24
N ALA A 146 -4.69 -4.43 16.34
CA ALA A 146 -4.40 -4.17 14.93
C ALA A 146 -4.52 -2.67 14.68
N LYS A 147 -3.37 -2.01 14.53
CA LYS A 147 -3.29 -0.62 14.08
C LYS A 147 -2.81 -0.63 12.64
N LEU A 148 -3.75 -0.41 11.73
CA LEU A 148 -3.53 -0.49 10.31
C LEU A 148 -3.77 0.87 9.68
N ALA A 149 -2.97 1.21 8.68
CA ALA A 149 -3.20 2.36 7.84
C ALA A 149 -3.06 1.95 6.37
N SER A 150 -3.80 2.61 5.51
CA SER A 150 -3.59 2.55 4.07
C SER A 150 -3.11 3.89 3.57
N PHE A 151 -2.08 3.85 2.73
CA PHE A 151 -1.54 5.04 2.09
C PHE A 151 -1.19 4.76 0.63
N THR A 152 -1.23 5.81 -0.17
CA THR A 152 -0.77 5.80 -1.54
C THR A 152 0.52 6.59 -1.69
N LEU A 153 1.39 6.15 -2.60
CA LEU A 153 2.64 6.80 -2.95
C LEU A 153 2.66 7.04 -4.46
N GLY A 154 2.80 8.30 -4.86
CA GLY A 154 2.87 8.71 -6.25
C GLY A 154 2.07 9.98 -6.50
N SER A 155 2.35 10.66 -7.59
CA SER A 155 1.85 12.02 -7.80
C SER A 155 0.40 12.05 -8.28
N ARG A 156 -0.25 13.22 -8.16
CA ARG A 156 -1.59 13.46 -8.68
C ARG A 156 -1.55 13.93 -10.12
N LEU A 157 -2.56 13.54 -10.89
CA LEU A 157 -2.88 14.16 -12.17
C LEU A 157 -3.25 15.63 -11.93
N LEU A 158 -2.44 16.57 -12.43
CA LEU A 158 -2.61 18.01 -12.22
C LEU A 158 -3.60 18.61 -13.22
N SER A 159 -3.43 18.27 -14.50
CA SER A 159 -4.29 18.67 -15.62
C SER A 159 -4.08 17.70 -16.78
N VAL A 160 -5.12 17.53 -17.62
CA VAL A 160 -5.05 16.65 -18.80
C VAL A 160 -5.11 17.49 -20.06
N GLU A 161 -4.10 17.36 -20.92
CA GLU A 161 -4.16 17.83 -22.30
C GLU A 161 -4.77 16.73 -23.18
N GLY A 162 -5.94 17.01 -23.75
CA GLY A 162 -6.74 15.99 -24.45
C GLY A 162 -6.02 15.33 -25.63
N GLY A 163 -5.14 16.05 -26.32
CA GLY A 163 -4.39 15.52 -27.48
C GLY A 163 -3.44 14.38 -27.11
N ILE A 164 -2.57 14.61 -26.13
CA ILE A 164 -1.59 13.60 -25.66
C ILE A 164 -2.32 12.44 -24.97
N ALA A 165 -3.38 12.72 -24.21
CA ALA A 165 -4.16 11.69 -23.53
C ALA A 165 -4.87 10.73 -24.50
N ASN A 166 -5.49 11.27 -25.55
CA ASN A 166 -6.10 10.46 -26.61
C ASN A 166 -5.05 9.62 -27.35
N ALA A 167 -3.89 10.21 -27.66
CA ALA A 167 -2.81 9.52 -28.35
C ALA A 167 -2.21 8.39 -27.50
N LEU A 168 -2.00 8.61 -26.19
CA LEU A 168 -1.53 7.56 -25.28
C LEU A 168 -2.56 6.44 -25.11
N LEU A 169 -3.82 6.76 -24.78
CA LEU A 169 -4.84 5.73 -24.57
C LEU A 169 -5.10 4.96 -25.87
N GLY A 170 -5.04 5.64 -27.01
CA GLY A 170 -5.16 4.98 -28.32
C GLY A 170 -3.98 4.06 -28.63
N ALA A 171 -2.75 4.49 -28.37
CA ALA A 171 -1.57 3.64 -28.54
C ALA A 171 -1.56 2.43 -27.59
N LEU A 172 -2.07 2.58 -26.37
CA LEU A 172 -2.22 1.49 -25.39
C LEU A 172 -3.29 0.48 -25.76
N THR A 173 -4.38 0.93 -26.39
CA THR A 173 -5.55 0.09 -26.68
C THR A 173 -5.62 -0.38 -28.13
N GLY A 174 -4.78 0.17 -29.01
CA GLY A 174 -4.83 -0.04 -30.45
C GLY A 174 -6.04 0.62 -31.14
N GLN A 175 -6.74 1.53 -30.45
CA GLN A 175 -8.01 2.11 -30.90
C GLN A 175 -7.92 3.64 -31.02
N THR A 176 -8.73 4.24 -31.88
CA THR A 176 -8.81 5.71 -31.96
C THR A 176 -9.71 6.25 -30.85
N ILE A 177 -9.13 7.06 -29.96
CA ILE A 177 -9.85 7.69 -28.84
C ILE A 177 -10.04 9.17 -29.13
N SER A 178 -11.25 9.68 -28.92
CA SER A 178 -11.59 11.09 -29.11
C SER A 178 -12.38 11.61 -27.90
N LEU A 179 -11.69 11.74 -26.77
CA LEU A 179 -12.23 12.35 -25.55
C LEU A 179 -11.84 13.83 -25.46
N THR A 180 -12.72 14.62 -24.86
CA THR A 180 -12.47 16.03 -24.56
C THR A 180 -11.68 16.20 -23.26
N VAL A 181 -11.13 17.40 -23.01
CA VAL A 181 -10.49 17.73 -21.73
C VAL A 181 -11.48 17.57 -20.56
N MET A 182 -12.75 17.91 -20.77
CA MET A 182 -13.81 17.75 -19.76
C MET A 182 -14.06 16.27 -19.45
N ASP A 183 -14.07 15.41 -20.47
CA ASP A 183 -14.22 13.96 -20.29
C ASP A 183 -13.09 13.39 -19.44
N TYR A 184 -11.85 13.77 -19.73
CA TYR A 184 -10.70 13.35 -18.94
C TYR A 184 -10.74 13.87 -17.50
N ASN A 185 -11.12 15.14 -17.29
CA ASN A 185 -11.28 15.70 -15.95
C ASN A 185 -12.38 14.97 -15.15
N ALA A 186 -13.47 14.58 -15.81
CA ALA A 186 -14.52 13.77 -15.18
C ALA A 186 -13.97 12.40 -14.74
N LEU A 187 -13.24 11.69 -15.60
CA LEU A 187 -12.62 10.40 -15.25
C LEU A 187 -11.51 10.53 -14.20
N ALA A 188 -10.73 11.61 -14.23
CA ALA A 188 -9.63 11.86 -13.30
C ALA A 188 -10.12 12.13 -11.87
N ASN A 189 -11.24 12.83 -11.73
CA ASN A 189 -11.84 13.16 -10.44
C ASN A 189 -12.75 12.05 -9.91
N ALA A 190 -13.25 11.17 -10.78
CA ALA A 190 -14.09 10.06 -10.39
C ALA A 190 -13.34 9.01 -9.57
N ARG A 191 -13.99 8.53 -8.51
CA ARG A 191 -13.52 7.45 -7.65
C ARG A 191 -14.63 6.43 -7.46
N VAL A 192 -14.27 5.16 -7.35
CA VAL A 192 -15.20 4.05 -7.06
C VAL A 192 -14.81 3.34 -5.78
N ASP A 193 -15.78 2.69 -5.17
CA ASP A 193 -15.53 1.79 -4.05
C ASP A 193 -14.81 0.52 -4.54
N GLY A 194 -13.66 0.19 -3.95
CA GLY A 194 -12.86 -0.96 -4.37
C GLY A 194 -13.54 -2.32 -4.14
N THR A 195 -14.34 -2.46 -3.08
CA THR A 195 -15.11 -3.70 -2.84
C THR A 195 -16.26 -3.84 -3.84
N GLY A 196 -16.97 -2.73 -4.12
CA GLY A 196 -17.97 -2.67 -5.17
C GLY A 196 -17.38 -2.94 -6.55
N LEU A 197 -16.15 -2.49 -6.84
CA LEU A 197 -15.45 -2.79 -8.09
C LEU A 197 -15.16 -4.28 -8.21
N LEU A 198 -14.68 -4.93 -7.15
CA LEU A 198 -14.49 -6.39 -7.15
C LEU A 198 -15.82 -7.13 -7.34
N ASP A 199 -16.89 -6.65 -6.73
CA ASP A 199 -18.21 -7.26 -6.90
C ASP A 199 -18.69 -7.20 -8.35
N ALA A 200 -18.54 -6.03 -8.97
CA ALA A 200 -18.87 -5.84 -10.36
C ALA A 200 -17.97 -6.67 -11.29
N LEU A 201 -16.67 -6.79 -11.00
CA LEU A 201 -15.74 -7.64 -11.75
C LEU A 201 -16.09 -9.12 -11.62
N ALA A 202 -16.36 -9.61 -10.41
CA ALA A 202 -16.73 -11.01 -10.18
C ALA A 202 -18.01 -11.40 -10.95
N LEU A 203 -19.02 -10.51 -10.96
CA LEU A 203 -20.24 -10.71 -11.75
C LEU A 203 -19.97 -10.73 -13.25
N ARG A 204 -19.10 -9.84 -13.76
CA ARG A 204 -18.79 -9.71 -15.20
C ARG A 204 -17.86 -10.79 -15.74
N ALA A 205 -16.99 -11.31 -14.90
CA ALA A 205 -16.09 -12.41 -15.23
C ALA A 205 -16.68 -13.80 -14.90
N ASN A 206 -17.95 -13.85 -14.44
CA ASN A 206 -18.63 -15.07 -14.02
C ASN A 206 -17.82 -15.91 -13.01
N ILE A 207 -17.14 -15.22 -12.08
CA ILE A 207 -16.30 -15.85 -11.07
C ILE A 207 -17.21 -16.25 -9.91
N THR A 208 -17.47 -17.54 -9.78
CA THR A 208 -18.13 -18.13 -8.60
C THR A 208 -17.13 -18.31 -7.48
N ALA A 209 -16.64 -17.20 -6.94
CA ALA A 209 -15.69 -17.18 -5.83
C ALA A 209 -16.40 -17.02 -4.49
N ALA A 210 -15.95 -17.76 -3.49
CA ALA A 210 -16.42 -17.63 -2.10
C ALA A 210 -15.70 -16.49 -1.35
N SER A 211 -14.55 -16.03 -1.87
CA SER A 211 -13.72 -14.98 -1.28
C SER A 211 -13.25 -13.95 -2.31
N TYR A 212 -12.94 -12.73 -1.87
CA TYR A 212 -12.33 -11.73 -2.76
C TYR A 212 -10.87 -12.06 -3.13
N GLU A 213 -10.18 -12.94 -2.39
CA GLU A 213 -8.84 -13.42 -2.74
C GLU A 213 -8.85 -14.24 -4.03
N GLU A 214 -9.86 -15.11 -4.19
CA GLU A 214 -10.09 -15.84 -5.43
C GLU A 214 -10.36 -14.87 -6.59
N VAL A 215 -11.16 -13.82 -6.37
CA VAL A 215 -11.40 -12.77 -7.38
C VAL A 215 -10.11 -12.01 -7.73
N ALA A 216 -9.29 -11.67 -6.73
CA ALA A 216 -8.02 -10.97 -6.94
C ALA A 216 -6.99 -11.79 -7.74
N SER A 217 -7.08 -13.11 -7.67
CA SER A 217 -6.24 -14.04 -8.44
C SER A 217 -6.69 -14.25 -9.89
N ALA A 218 -7.89 -13.82 -10.25
CA ALA A 218 -8.43 -14.00 -11.59
C ALA A 218 -7.86 -12.98 -12.59
N ASN A 219 -7.94 -13.34 -13.87
CA ASN A 219 -7.63 -12.44 -14.98
C ASN A 219 -8.92 -11.90 -15.60
N VAL A 220 -8.93 -10.61 -15.91
CA VAL A 220 -10.05 -9.92 -16.54
C VAL A 220 -9.61 -9.21 -17.83
N SER A 221 -10.54 -8.95 -18.73
CA SER A 221 -10.30 -8.15 -19.94
C SER A 221 -10.50 -6.65 -19.66
N LEU A 222 -9.90 -5.80 -20.51
CA LEU A 222 -10.09 -4.35 -20.43
C LEU A 222 -11.58 -3.96 -20.52
N GLY A 223 -12.36 -4.64 -21.38
CA GLY A 223 -13.80 -4.42 -21.50
C GLY A 223 -14.56 -4.75 -20.21
N GLN A 224 -14.18 -5.81 -19.50
CA GLN A 224 -14.76 -6.16 -18.20
C GLN A 224 -14.44 -5.11 -17.14
N VAL A 225 -13.20 -4.60 -17.11
CA VAL A 225 -12.78 -3.52 -16.20
C VAL A 225 -13.60 -2.24 -16.46
N LEU A 226 -13.71 -1.80 -17.71
CA LEU A 226 -14.48 -0.61 -18.07
C LEU A 226 -15.96 -0.73 -17.70
N THR A 227 -16.53 -1.91 -17.91
CA THR A 227 -17.94 -2.17 -17.58
C THR A 227 -18.17 -2.22 -16.06
N ALA A 228 -17.23 -2.79 -15.31
CA ALA A 228 -17.28 -2.83 -13.86
C ALA A 228 -17.13 -1.42 -13.25
N LEU A 229 -16.20 -0.62 -13.77
CA LEU A 229 -16.08 0.80 -13.41
C LEU A 229 -17.38 1.56 -13.71
N ARG A 230 -17.97 1.38 -14.89
CA ARG A 230 -19.24 2.03 -15.25
C ARG A 230 -20.39 1.68 -14.28
N THR A 231 -20.42 0.46 -13.77
CA THR A 231 -21.46 -0.01 -12.84
C THR A 231 -21.25 0.55 -11.42
N THR A 232 -20.02 0.91 -11.06
CA THR A 232 -19.64 1.33 -9.69
C THR A 232 -19.47 2.84 -9.54
N VAL A 233 -19.22 3.56 -10.63
CA VAL A 233 -19.17 5.03 -10.62
C VAL A 233 -20.56 5.59 -10.32
N PRO A 234 -20.70 6.50 -9.33
CA PRO A 234 -21.95 7.24 -9.15
C PRO A 234 -22.25 8.02 -10.44
N GLY A 235 -23.51 8.01 -10.90
CA GLY A 235 -23.91 8.57 -12.20
C GLY A 235 -23.44 10.01 -12.46
N GLY A 236 -23.44 10.43 -13.73
CA GLY A 236 -22.94 11.74 -14.17
C GLY A 236 -21.95 11.61 -15.33
N SER A 237 -21.19 12.68 -15.60
CA SER A 237 -20.31 12.76 -16.78
C SER A 237 -19.29 11.63 -16.87
N ALA A 238 -18.73 11.17 -15.74
CA ALA A 238 -17.78 10.05 -15.72
C ALA A 238 -18.42 8.74 -16.19
N ALA A 239 -19.68 8.47 -15.82
CA ALA A 239 -20.41 7.28 -16.25
C ALA A 239 -20.74 7.30 -17.76
N GLU A 240 -21.06 8.48 -18.31
CA GLU A 240 -21.30 8.67 -19.75
C GLU A 240 -20.02 8.45 -20.58
N VAL A 241 -18.89 8.99 -20.11
CA VAL A 241 -17.58 8.79 -20.74
C VAL A 241 -17.19 7.31 -20.70
N LEU A 242 -17.37 6.64 -19.57
CA LEU A 242 -17.16 5.19 -19.44
C LEU A 242 -18.07 4.39 -20.40
N GLY A 243 -19.30 4.84 -20.63
CA GLY A 243 -20.20 4.28 -21.64
C GLY A 243 -19.61 4.35 -23.05
N ARG A 244 -19.14 5.53 -23.47
CA ARG A 244 -18.48 5.71 -24.78
C ARG A 244 -17.21 4.88 -24.90
N LEU A 245 -16.35 4.87 -23.88
CA LEU A 245 -15.14 4.05 -23.84
C LEU A 245 -15.46 2.56 -23.90
N SER A 246 -16.50 2.10 -23.18
CA SER A 246 -16.92 0.69 -23.24
C SER A 246 -17.42 0.28 -24.63
N GLY A 247 -18.05 1.19 -25.37
CA GLY A 247 -18.44 0.94 -26.77
C GLY A 247 -17.23 0.87 -27.72
N ALA A 248 -16.26 1.77 -27.54
CA ALA A 248 -15.05 1.82 -28.38
C ALA A 248 -14.04 0.68 -28.09
N LEU A 249 -13.97 0.23 -26.83
CA LEU A 249 -12.95 -0.70 -26.33
C LEU A 249 -13.52 -2.09 -25.96
N GLY A 250 -14.84 -2.25 -25.93
CA GLY A 250 -15.52 -3.45 -25.43
C GLY A 250 -15.33 -4.72 -26.27
N GLY A 251 -14.82 -4.58 -27.50
CA GLY A 251 -14.44 -5.72 -28.35
C GLY A 251 -13.11 -6.38 -27.98
N SER A 252 -12.32 -5.78 -27.06
CA SER A 252 -11.03 -6.35 -26.63
C SER A 252 -11.26 -7.54 -25.71
N THR A 253 -10.98 -8.74 -26.23
CA THR A 253 -11.14 -10.03 -25.54
C THR A 253 -9.87 -10.51 -24.82
N VAL A 254 -8.79 -9.72 -24.87
CA VAL A 254 -7.51 -10.11 -24.25
C VAL A 254 -7.64 -10.03 -22.72
N ALA A 255 -7.83 -11.20 -22.09
CA ALA A 255 -8.00 -11.36 -20.64
C ALA A 255 -6.66 -11.62 -19.94
N ASN A 256 -5.78 -10.61 -19.95
CA ASN A 256 -4.43 -10.71 -19.38
C ASN A 256 -4.19 -9.76 -18.18
N ILE A 257 -5.25 -9.17 -17.61
CA ILE A 257 -5.09 -8.24 -16.49
C ILE A 257 -5.39 -8.98 -15.17
N PRO A 258 -4.37 -9.29 -14.34
CA PRO A 258 -4.61 -9.89 -13.04
C PRO A 258 -5.28 -8.85 -12.13
N VAL A 259 -6.40 -9.19 -11.50
CA VAL A 259 -7.18 -8.25 -10.66
C VAL A 259 -6.34 -7.69 -9.50
N SER A 260 -5.41 -8.47 -8.96
CA SER A 260 -4.43 -8.04 -7.94
C SER A 260 -3.55 -6.87 -8.36
N SER A 261 -3.32 -6.66 -9.67
CA SER A 261 -2.59 -5.49 -10.17
C SER A 261 -3.44 -4.20 -10.19
N LEU A 262 -4.76 -4.33 -10.08
CA LEU A 262 -5.70 -3.20 -10.06
C LEU A 262 -6.02 -2.76 -8.63
N ILE A 263 -6.01 -3.69 -7.66
CA ILE A 263 -6.37 -3.42 -6.28
C ILE A 263 -5.46 -4.16 -5.30
N ASN A 264 -4.80 -3.42 -4.40
CA ASN A 264 -4.01 -3.96 -3.31
C ASN A 264 -4.72 -3.73 -1.96
N PHE A 265 -4.92 -4.81 -1.19
CA PHE A 265 -5.61 -4.80 0.11
C PHE A 265 -4.68 -4.81 1.32
N GLY A 266 -3.37 -4.95 1.12
CA GLY A 266 -2.38 -4.90 2.20
C GLY A 266 -2.31 -6.20 3.00
N ASP A 267 -2.18 -6.07 4.32
CA ASP A 267 -2.00 -7.18 5.27
C ASP A 267 -3.32 -7.78 5.77
N VAL A 268 -4.45 -7.13 5.48
CA VAL A 268 -5.76 -7.58 5.94
C VAL A 268 -6.28 -8.68 5.00
N PRO A 269 -6.56 -9.89 5.50
CA PRO A 269 -7.28 -10.89 4.70
C PRO A 269 -8.65 -10.35 4.35
N LEU A 270 -9.02 -10.49 3.08
CA LEU A 270 -10.29 -9.97 2.59
C LEU A 270 -11.45 -10.72 3.29
N PRO A 271 -12.41 -10.02 3.91
CA PRO A 271 -13.54 -10.70 4.53
C PRO A 271 -14.37 -11.44 3.46
N PRO A 272 -15.18 -12.43 3.87
CA PRO A 272 -16.16 -13.03 2.97
C PRO A 272 -17.04 -11.94 2.35
N ARG A 273 -17.32 -12.09 1.05
CA ARG A 273 -18.07 -11.14 0.22
C ARG A 273 -19.43 -10.71 0.80
N ALA A 274 -20.02 -11.52 1.68
CA ALA A 274 -21.30 -11.27 2.33
C ALA A 274 -21.25 -10.30 3.54
N LEU A 275 -20.06 -9.88 3.99
CA LEU A 275 -19.88 -9.17 5.26
C LEU A 275 -19.17 -7.80 5.14
N THR A 276 -18.88 -7.33 3.93
CA THR A 276 -18.12 -6.09 3.71
C THR A 276 -19.02 -4.90 3.36
N SER A 277 -18.87 -3.79 4.08
CA SER A 277 -19.39 -2.48 3.67
C SER A 277 -18.23 -1.49 3.51
N GLY A 278 -17.90 -1.17 2.26
CA GLY A 278 -16.94 -0.11 1.93
C GLY A 278 -15.50 -0.59 1.78
N GLY A 279 -14.91 -0.32 0.62
CA GLY A 279 -13.52 -0.57 0.25
C GLY A 279 -12.73 0.73 0.04
N PRO A 280 -11.41 0.62 -0.22
CA PRO A 280 -10.60 1.79 -0.56
C PRO A 280 -11.15 2.48 -1.81
N ALA A 281 -11.11 3.81 -1.85
CA ALA A 281 -11.56 4.55 -3.03
C ALA A 281 -10.51 4.45 -4.15
N ILE A 282 -10.94 4.03 -5.34
CA ILE A 282 -10.05 3.77 -6.47
C ILE A 282 -10.25 4.84 -7.55
N PRO A 283 -9.18 5.55 -7.99
CA PRO A 283 -9.26 6.56 -9.04
C PRO A 283 -9.51 5.94 -10.42
N VAL A 284 -10.61 6.33 -11.08
CA VAL A 284 -11.12 5.69 -12.30
C VAL A 284 -10.13 5.80 -13.48
N LEU A 285 -9.70 7.01 -13.86
CA LEU A 285 -8.79 7.19 -15.01
C LEU A 285 -7.45 6.44 -14.83
N ALA A 286 -6.94 6.41 -13.59
CA ALA A 286 -5.71 5.69 -13.27
C ALA A 286 -5.88 4.18 -13.49
N THR A 287 -7.01 3.61 -13.07
CA THR A 287 -7.33 2.20 -13.30
C THR A 287 -7.48 1.89 -14.78
N ILE A 288 -8.09 2.78 -15.58
CA ILE A 288 -8.22 2.59 -17.03
C ILE A 288 -6.85 2.56 -17.71
N LEU A 289 -5.99 3.54 -17.42
CA LEU A 289 -4.64 3.61 -18.00
C LEU A 289 -3.81 2.39 -17.59
N ASN A 290 -3.89 1.96 -16.32
CA ASN A 290 -3.18 0.78 -15.83
C ASN A 290 -3.70 -0.52 -16.49
N ALA A 291 -5.02 -0.68 -16.58
CA ALA A 291 -5.63 -1.82 -17.25
C ALA A 291 -5.24 -1.88 -18.74
N ALA A 292 -5.24 -0.74 -19.44
CA ALA A 292 -4.83 -0.67 -20.85
C ALA A 292 -3.34 -0.97 -21.03
N ALA A 293 -2.49 -0.43 -20.15
CA ALA A 293 -1.07 -0.74 -20.04
C ALA A 293 -0.77 -2.23 -19.92
N ILE A 294 -1.42 -2.89 -18.96
CA ILE A 294 -1.22 -4.32 -18.71
C ILE A 294 -1.75 -5.15 -19.89
N ALA A 295 -2.91 -4.80 -20.43
CA ALA A 295 -3.49 -5.48 -21.59
C ALA A 295 -2.61 -5.38 -22.84
N ASN A 296 -1.92 -4.25 -23.04
CA ASN A 296 -1.00 -4.05 -24.16
C ASN A 296 0.23 -4.98 -24.07
N GLY A 297 0.60 -5.47 -22.88
CA GLY A 297 1.70 -6.40 -22.66
C GLY A 297 3.11 -5.83 -22.91
N ALA A 298 3.22 -4.73 -23.65
CA ALA A 298 4.46 -3.99 -23.86
C ALA A 298 4.77 -3.09 -22.66
N ARG A 299 6.00 -3.14 -22.16
CA ARG A 299 6.49 -2.26 -21.07
C ARG A 299 6.83 -0.84 -21.53
N GLN A 300 6.58 -0.52 -22.80
CA GLN A 300 6.80 0.79 -23.39
C GLN A 300 5.79 1.09 -24.49
N VAL A 301 5.52 2.36 -24.73
CA VAL A 301 4.61 2.86 -25.78
C VAL A 301 5.28 4.01 -26.51
N SER A 302 5.25 3.97 -27.83
CA SER A 302 5.66 5.07 -28.69
C SER A 302 4.42 5.76 -29.25
N ILE A 303 4.39 7.08 -29.14
CA ILE A 303 3.30 7.95 -29.55
C ILE A 303 3.88 8.95 -30.54
N ASP A 304 3.33 8.97 -31.75
CA ASP A 304 3.64 9.99 -32.75
C ASP A 304 2.60 11.10 -32.66
N LEU A 305 3.00 12.25 -32.11
CA LEU A 305 2.15 13.44 -32.03
C LEU A 305 2.16 14.25 -33.34
N GLY A 306 3.05 13.94 -34.27
CA GLY A 306 3.13 14.64 -35.56
C GLY A 306 3.33 16.16 -35.38
N PRO A 307 2.69 17.01 -36.22
CA PRO A 307 2.78 18.47 -36.12
C PRO A 307 1.77 19.08 -35.13
N SER A 308 1.15 18.27 -34.25
CA SER A 308 0.12 18.76 -33.32
C SER A 308 0.66 19.71 -32.24
N ILE A 309 1.98 19.73 -32.02
CA ILE A 309 2.63 20.64 -31.08
C ILE A 309 3.08 21.90 -31.83
N PRO A 310 2.53 23.09 -31.49
CA PRO A 310 2.92 24.35 -32.14
C PRO A 310 4.42 24.60 -32.05
N GLY A 311 5.03 24.94 -33.20
CA GLY A 311 6.48 25.21 -33.29
C GLY A 311 7.36 23.98 -33.54
N LEU A 312 6.80 22.76 -33.52
CA LEU A 312 7.51 21.53 -33.86
C LEU A 312 7.00 20.96 -35.18
N LEU A 313 7.91 20.39 -35.97
CA LEU A 313 7.59 19.70 -37.22
C LEU A 313 7.08 18.28 -36.95
N GLU A 314 7.73 17.59 -36.01
CA GLU A 314 7.43 16.22 -35.63
C GLU A 314 7.81 16.04 -34.17
N THR A 315 6.95 15.39 -33.39
CA THR A 315 7.26 15.01 -32.01
C THR A 315 6.88 13.56 -31.81
N ARG A 316 7.84 12.75 -31.39
CA ARG A 316 7.63 11.37 -30.96
C ARG A 316 7.94 11.25 -29.47
N ILE A 317 7.09 10.56 -28.74
CA ILE A 317 7.28 10.27 -27.32
C ILE A 317 7.32 8.77 -27.15
N THR A 318 8.42 8.24 -26.64
CA THR A 318 8.48 6.85 -26.19
C THR A 318 8.55 6.85 -24.68
N VAL A 319 7.54 6.26 -24.04
CA VAL A 319 7.45 6.20 -22.58
C VAL A 319 7.43 4.75 -22.11
N SER A 320 8.20 4.46 -21.07
CA SER A 320 8.05 3.22 -20.33
C SER A 320 6.76 3.27 -19.55
N ILE A 321 5.97 2.21 -19.65
CA ILE A 321 4.86 1.99 -18.76
C ILE A 321 5.42 1.39 -17.46
N GLY A 322 5.70 2.24 -16.47
CA GLY A 322 5.93 1.81 -15.10
C GLY A 322 4.60 1.61 -14.36
N GLU A 323 4.60 0.77 -13.32
CA GLU A 323 3.48 0.72 -12.38
C GLU A 323 3.25 2.10 -11.75
N LYS A 324 2.01 2.60 -11.87
CA LYS A 324 1.53 3.90 -11.40
C LYS A 324 1.57 4.00 -9.86
N ARG A 325 1.13 5.15 -9.32
CA ARG A 325 0.81 5.40 -7.90
C ARG A 325 0.48 4.10 -7.17
N GLN A 326 1.33 3.77 -6.22
CA GLN A 326 1.26 2.54 -5.46
C GLN A 326 0.32 2.71 -4.29
N SER A 327 -0.39 1.66 -3.92
CA SER A 327 -1.21 1.62 -2.72
C SER A 327 -0.68 0.52 -1.82
N SER A 328 -0.52 0.81 -0.53
CA SER A 328 -0.16 -0.20 0.46
C SER A 328 -1.30 -1.15 0.77
N GLY A 329 -2.56 -0.74 0.54
CA GLY A 329 -3.71 -1.35 1.21
C GLY A 329 -3.61 -1.15 2.74
N LEU A 330 -4.45 -1.84 3.53
CA LEU A 330 -4.39 -1.74 4.99
C LEU A 330 -3.20 -2.54 5.50
N VAL A 331 -2.17 -1.85 5.99
CA VAL A 331 -0.92 -2.47 6.45
C VAL A 331 -0.58 -2.07 7.87
N SER A 332 0.08 -2.98 8.57
CA SER A 332 0.61 -2.74 9.91
C SER A 332 2.02 -2.17 9.81
N VAL A 333 2.40 -1.34 10.79
CA VAL A 333 3.79 -0.86 10.89
C VAL A 333 4.73 -2.07 10.91
N GLY A 334 5.84 -2.02 10.16
CA GLY A 334 6.86 -3.07 10.16
C GLY A 334 6.52 -4.33 9.38
N SER A 335 5.34 -4.42 8.76
CA SER A 335 5.04 -5.54 7.86
C SER A 335 5.84 -5.42 6.54
N PRO A 336 6.04 -6.51 5.79
CA PRO A 336 6.67 -6.45 4.47
C PRO A 336 5.95 -5.53 3.48
N LYS A 337 4.63 -5.34 3.63
CA LYS A 337 3.81 -4.47 2.78
C LYS A 337 3.73 -3.02 3.27
N SER A 338 4.31 -2.72 4.44
CA SER A 338 4.37 -1.37 5.01
C SER A 338 5.30 -0.41 4.26
N THR A 339 6.15 -0.94 3.37
CA THR A 339 6.97 -0.18 2.43
C THR A 339 6.50 -0.43 1.00
N ILE A 340 6.13 0.63 0.30
CA ILE A 340 5.77 0.61 -1.13
C ILE A 340 6.76 1.45 -1.93
N ARG A 341 6.93 1.10 -3.21
CA ARG A 341 7.91 1.71 -4.12
C ARG A 341 7.29 1.95 -5.48
N THR A 342 7.36 3.17 -6.01
CA THR A 342 6.89 3.44 -7.38
C THR A 342 7.82 2.78 -8.40
N ALA A 343 7.34 2.53 -9.61
CA ALA A 343 8.21 2.08 -10.69
C ALA A 343 9.13 3.20 -11.18
N GLN A 344 10.28 2.81 -11.73
CA GLN A 344 11.12 3.70 -12.51
C GLN A 344 10.40 4.04 -13.82
N THR A 345 10.46 5.30 -14.24
CA THR A 345 9.88 5.77 -15.50
C THR A 345 10.96 6.36 -16.37
N ARG A 346 11.02 5.91 -17.63
CA ARG A 346 11.90 6.43 -18.67
C ARG A 346 11.03 7.02 -19.78
N ILE A 347 11.38 8.22 -20.21
CA ILE A 347 10.71 8.93 -21.30
C ILE A 347 11.79 9.39 -22.28
N LEU A 348 11.56 9.17 -23.56
CA LEU A 348 12.34 9.73 -24.65
C LEU A 348 11.42 10.59 -25.51
N ILE A 349 11.74 11.87 -25.60
CA ILE A 349 11.06 12.83 -26.47
C ILE A 349 11.98 13.13 -27.63
N GLU A 350 11.55 12.83 -28.84
CA GLU A 350 12.27 13.14 -30.08
C GLU A 350 11.52 14.26 -30.80
N ALA A 351 11.98 15.48 -30.62
CA ALA A 351 11.39 16.67 -31.23
C ALA A 351 12.21 17.09 -32.46
N LYS A 352 11.54 17.37 -33.58
CA LYS A 352 12.17 17.91 -34.80
C LYS A 352 11.61 19.27 -35.13
N VAL A 353 12.47 20.19 -35.55
CA VAL A 353 12.11 21.53 -36.02
C VAL A 353 12.84 21.84 -37.32
N ASN A 354 12.27 22.70 -38.15
CA ASN A 354 12.96 23.21 -39.33
C ASN A 354 13.69 24.51 -38.99
N LEU A 355 15.01 24.54 -39.18
CA LEU A 355 15.81 25.75 -39.10
C LEU A 355 15.98 26.33 -40.51
N VAL A 356 15.43 27.53 -40.71
CA VAL A 356 15.47 28.23 -42.00
C VAL A 356 16.91 28.40 -42.48
N GLY A 357 17.18 27.95 -43.71
CA GLY A 357 18.50 28.05 -44.34
C GLY A 357 19.54 27.00 -43.91
N VAL A 358 19.22 26.12 -42.95
CA VAL A 358 20.15 25.09 -42.46
C VAL A 358 19.59 23.68 -42.64
N GLY A 359 18.29 23.48 -42.34
CA GLY A 359 17.61 22.18 -42.47
C GLY A 359 16.94 21.73 -41.17
N LYS A 360 16.69 20.42 -41.05
CA LYS A 360 15.98 19.84 -39.92
C LYS A 360 16.91 19.67 -38.72
N LEU A 361 16.54 20.25 -37.59
CA LEU A 361 17.15 19.98 -36.29
C LEU A 361 16.33 18.91 -35.56
N SER A 362 17.02 18.03 -34.84
CA SER A 362 16.45 17.00 -33.96
C SER A 362 16.94 17.25 -32.54
N LEU A 363 16.06 17.13 -31.55
CA LEU A 363 16.42 17.25 -30.14
C LEU A 363 15.85 16.03 -29.39
N PRO A 364 16.68 14.99 -29.18
CA PRO A 364 16.31 13.86 -28.37
C PRO A 364 16.54 14.20 -26.89
N VAL A 365 15.45 14.31 -26.12
CA VAL A 365 15.48 14.54 -24.67
C VAL A 365 15.08 13.26 -23.97
N TYR A 366 16.02 12.71 -23.21
CA TYR A 366 15.81 11.56 -22.36
C TYR A 366 15.57 12.01 -20.92
N VAL A 367 14.57 11.41 -20.27
CA VAL A 367 14.22 11.63 -18.87
C VAL A 367 14.11 10.28 -18.19
N GLU A 368 14.82 10.12 -17.08
CA GLU A 368 14.70 8.95 -16.19
C GLU A 368 14.33 9.43 -14.78
N ALA A 369 13.18 8.99 -14.30
CA ALA A 369 12.71 9.18 -12.95
C ALA A 369 12.86 7.87 -12.17
N ALA A 370 13.71 7.87 -11.15
CA ALA A 370 13.90 6.71 -10.29
C ALA A 370 12.69 6.47 -9.36
N SER A 371 12.68 5.29 -8.74
CA SER A 371 11.65 4.89 -7.78
C SER A 371 11.62 5.80 -6.54
N ALA A 372 10.43 6.28 -6.18
CA ALA A 372 10.15 6.86 -4.87
C ALA A 372 9.79 5.74 -3.88
N VAL A 373 10.11 5.95 -2.60
CA VAL A 373 9.86 4.99 -1.52
C VAL A 373 8.98 5.64 -0.45
N GLY A 374 7.98 4.90 0.03
CA GLY A 374 7.12 5.30 1.14
C GLY A 374 7.01 4.17 2.15
N THR A 375 7.28 4.46 3.42
CA THR A 375 7.25 3.48 4.52
C THR A 375 6.35 3.98 5.63
N LEU A 376 5.39 3.15 6.06
CA LEU A 376 4.56 3.43 7.23
C LEU A 376 5.40 3.31 8.51
N VAL A 377 5.54 4.43 9.23
CA VAL A 377 6.38 4.53 10.44
C VAL A 377 5.55 4.37 11.70
N SER A 378 4.38 4.99 11.76
CA SER A 378 3.52 4.91 12.94
C SER A 378 2.04 5.09 12.61
N VAL A 379 1.21 4.42 13.40
CA VAL A 379 -0.25 4.58 13.41
C VAL A 379 -0.68 4.79 14.86
N SER A 380 -1.15 5.99 15.17
CA SER A 380 -1.73 6.34 16.47
C SER A 380 -3.25 6.26 16.37
N CYS A 381 -3.82 5.37 17.17
CA CYS A 381 -5.25 5.12 17.27
C CYS A 381 -5.67 5.14 18.75
N PRO A 382 -5.80 6.31 19.38
CA PRO A 382 -6.34 6.39 20.73
C PRO A 382 -7.82 6.00 20.74
N TRP A 383 -8.18 5.04 21.59
CA TRP A 383 -9.57 4.56 21.71
C TRP A 383 -10.51 5.60 22.33
N THR A 384 -9.98 6.51 23.14
CA THR A 384 -10.74 7.50 23.90
C THR A 384 -11.20 8.69 23.06
N ASP A 385 -10.57 8.96 21.91
CA ASP A 385 -10.91 10.08 21.05
C ASP A 385 -10.53 9.80 19.58
N ALA A 386 -11.54 9.48 18.77
CA ALA A 386 -11.40 9.25 17.34
C ALA A 386 -10.86 10.48 16.56
N GLY A 387 -10.98 11.70 17.09
CA GLY A 387 -10.48 12.93 16.46
C GLY A 387 -8.96 13.10 16.53
N THR A 388 -8.27 12.25 17.30
CA THR A 388 -6.82 12.38 17.55
C THR A 388 -5.99 11.29 16.87
N ARG A 389 -6.56 10.59 15.88
CA ARG A 389 -5.78 9.65 15.06
C ARG A 389 -4.69 10.39 14.31
N SER A 390 -3.54 9.74 14.19
CA SER A 390 -2.45 10.23 13.37
C SER A 390 -1.68 9.09 12.72
N VAL A 391 -1.23 9.32 11.49
CA VAL A 391 -0.42 8.37 10.74
C VAL A 391 0.85 9.08 10.30
N SER A 392 2.00 8.45 10.48
CA SER A 392 3.26 8.96 9.96
C SER A 392 3.82 8.02 8.89
N VAL A 393 4.09 8.58 7.72
CA VAL A 393 4.71 7.89 6.58
C VAL A 393 6.02 8.58 6.28
N GLU A 394 7.11 7.83 6.28
CA GLU A 394 8.39 8.30 5.77
C GLU A 394 8.39 8.19 4.24
N ALA A 395 8.69 9.29 3.56
CA ALA A 395 8.72 9.35 2.10
C ALA A 395 10.09 9.83 1.62
N ARG A 396 10.59 9.17 0.56
CA ARG A 396 11.82 9.53 -0.13
C ARG A 396 11.55 9.65 -1.64
N PRO A 397 11.78 10.82 -2.25
CA PRO A 397 11.67 11.00 -3.69
C PRO A 397 12.70 10.15 -4.45
N GLY A 398 12.40 9.84 -5.71
CA GLY A 398 13.38 9.27 -6.63
C GLY A 398 14.31 10.35 -7.19
N VAL A 399 15.54 9.94 -7.55
CA VAL A 399 16.47 10.76 -8.34
C VAL A 399 15.89 10.97 -9.73
N VAL A 400 16.11 12.15 -10.30
CA VAL A 400 15.71 12.46 -11.68
C VAL A 400 16.94 12.77 -12.49
N GLN A 401 17.05 12.16 -13.66
CA GLN A 401 18.12 12.37 -14.61
C GLN A 401 17.54 12.80 -15.95
N LEU A 402 18.13 13.84 -16.53
CA LEU A 402 17.82 14.30 -17.87
C LEU A 402 19.10 14.29 -18.71
N ALA A 403 18.96 13.95 -19.98
CA ALA A 403 20.07 13.99 -20.94
C ALA A 403 19.58 14.36 -22.34
N VAL A 404 20.44 15.02 -23.12
CA VAL A 404 20.31 15.09 -24.57
C VAL A 404 21.16 13.97 -25.16
N ALA A 405 20.52 12.91 -25.65
CA ALA A 405 21.20 11.72 -26.13
C ALA A 405 20.37 10.90 -27.13
N ASP A 406 21.01 10.34 -28.15
CA ASP A 406 20.42 9.32 -29.02
C ASP A 406 20.32 8.01 -28.22
N VAL A 407 19.13 7.70 -27.68
CA VAL A 407 18.88 6.50 -26.88
C VAL A 407 18.13 5.46 -27.70
N ALA A 408 18.60 4.21 -27.72
CA ALA A 408 17.87 3.13 -28.35
C ALA A 408 16.52 2.91 -27.66
N THR A 409 15.44 2.85 -28.42
CA THR A 409 14.06 2.71 -27.90
C THR A 409 13.87 1.50 -26.99
N ALA A 410 14.63 0.42 -27.19
CA ALA A 410 14.61 -0.76 -26.32
C ALA A 410 15.14 -0.50 -24.89
N SER A 411 15.96 0.54 -24.70
CA SER A 411 16.50 0.93 -23.38
C SER A 411 15.49 1.71 -22.55
N ILE A 412 14.34 2.07 -23.13
CA ILE A 412 13.24 2.71 -22.41
C ILE A 412 12.55 1.71 -21.48
N ASP A 413 12.55 0.41 -21.80
CA ASP A 413 12.11 -0.62 -20.86
C ASP A 413 12.97 -0.59 -19.58
N PRO A 414 12.38 -0.32 -18.39
CA PRO A 414 13.11 -0.18 -17.14
C PRO A 414 13.73 -1.51 -16.67
N SER A 415 13.35 -2.65 -17.25
CA SER A 415 14.03 -3.93 -17.00
C SER A 415 15.41 -4.03 -17.67
N ARG A 416 15.73 -3.12 -18.60
CA ARG A 416 17.04 -3.02 -19.25
C ARG A 416 17.97 -2.08 -18.46
N PRO A 417 19.30 -2.28 -18.55
CA PRO A 417 20.27 -1.34 -17.99
C PRO A 417 20.04 0.09 -18.47
N SER A 418 20.32 1.08 -17.61
CA SER A 418 20.22 2.49 -18.02
C SER A 418 21.16 2.78 -19.20
N PRO A 419 20.71 3.57 -20.19
CA PRO A 419 21.50 3.86 -21.38
C PRO A 419 22.74 4.71 -21.05
N SER A 420 23.79 4.56 -21.87
CA SER A 420 24.94 5.48 -21.81
C SER A 420 24.63 6.77 -22.56
N PHE A 421 24.96 7.92 -21.96
CA PHE A 421 24.82 9.24 -22.58
C PHE A 421 26.11 9.73 -23.26
N SER A 422 27.17 8.91 -23.27
CA SER A 422 28.50 9.31 -23.76
C SER A 422 28.55 9.63 -25.26
N GLY A 423 27.57 9.18 -26.04
CA GLY A 423 27.49 9.44 -27.49
C GLY A 423 26.78 10.75 -27.86
N GLY A 424 26.09 11.40 -26.90
CA GLY A 424 25.31 12.62 -27.15
C GLY A 424 24.11 12.37 -28.06
N GLY A 425 23.38 13.45 -28.37
CA GLY A 425 22.24 13.45 -29.28
C GLY A 425 22.61 14.10 -30.60
N ARG A 426 22.22 13.51 -31.73
CA ARG A 426 22.54 14.08 -33.04
C ARG A 426 21.54 15.19 -33.38
N ILE A 427 22.00 16.42 -33.25
CA ILE A 427 21.18 17.62 -33.37
C ILE A 427 20.93 17.99 -34.83
N LEU A 428 21.97 17.92 -35.66
CA LEU A 428 21.90 18.21 -37.08
C LEU A 428 22.69 17.15 -37.84
N ALA A 429 22.08 16.62 -38.91
CA ALA A 429 22.70 15.65 -39.79
C ALA A 429 22.55 16.11 -41.24
N LEU A 430 23.64 16.61 -41.82
CA LEU A 430 23.79 16.93 -43.24
C LEU A 430 24.92 16.07 -43.83
N PRO A 431 24.97 15.87 -45.17
CA PRO A 431 25.94 14.96 -45.80
C PRO A 431 27.42 15.19 -45.43
N LEU A 432 27.81 16.43 -45.14
CA LEU A 432 29.18 16.82 -44.79
C LEU A 432 29.33 17.39 -43.36
N LEU A 433 28.22 17.51 -42.63
CA LEU A 433 28.17 18.22 -41.34
C LEU A 433 27.28 17.46 -40.37
N SER A 434 27.87 16.93 -39.30
CA SER A 434 27.11 16.40 -38.16
C SER A 434 27.40 17.22 -36.91
N VAL A 435 26.32 17.66 -36.26
CA VAL A 435 26.38 18.33 -34.96
C VAL A 435 25.82 17.39 -33.91
N THR A 436 26.64 17.07 -32.92
CA THR A 436 26.23 16.31 -31.73
C THR A 436 26.09 17.25 -30.54
N GLY A 437 25.06 17.02 -29.73
CA GLY A 437 24.73 17.80 -28.55
C GLY A 437 24.85 16.96 -27.29
N PHE A 438 25.49 17.52 -26.27
CA PHE A 438 25.69 16.88 -24.98
C PHE A 438 25.18 17.81 -23.89
N ALA A 439 24.16 17.35 -23.17
CA ALA A 439 23.68 17.98 -21.96
C ALA A 439 23.25 16.87 -21.00
N GLN A 440 23.54 17.05 -19.72
CA GLN A 440 23.07 16.15 -18.68
C GLN A 440 22.78 16.97 -17.43
N ALA A 441 21.68 16.66 -16.77
CA ALA A 441 21.35 17.22 -15.49
C ALA A 441 20.82 16.12 -14.57
N THR A 442 21.16 16.20 -13.28
CA THR A 442 20.73 15.22 -12.28
C THR A 442 20.28 15.97 -11.04
N TRP A 443 19.11 15.60 -10.55
CA TRP A 443 18.52 16.14 -9.34
C TRP A 443 18.53 15.05 -8.29
N ASP A 444 19.32 15.31 -7.24
CA ASP A 444 19.49 14.34 -6.17
C ASP A 444 18.22 14.22 -5.32
N ALA A 445 18.00 13.01 -4.83
CA ALA A 445 16.89 12.69 -3.95
C ALA A 445 17.28 13.03 -2.51
N PRO A 446 16.59 13.96 -1.83
CA PRO A 446 16.91 14.32 -0.46
C PRO A 446 16.73 13.12 0.47
N HIS A 447 17.29 13.25 1.68
CA HIS A 447 17.05 12.33 2.77
C HIS A 447 15.55 12.10 2.97
N ALA A 448 15.20 10.88 3.41
CA ALA A 448 13.83 10.53 3.71
C ALA A 448 13.26 11.52 4.75
N ARG A 449 12.00 11.93 4.55
CA ARG A 449 11.30 12.83 5.48
C ARG A 449 10.02 12.18 5.96
N THR A 450 9.75 12.32 7.25
CA THR A 450 8.51 11.84 7.86
C THR A 450 7.39 12.85 7.62
N LEU A 451 6.30 12.40 6.98
CA LEU A 451 5.05 13.13 6.80
C LEU A 451 4.04 12.63 7.83
N THR A 452 3.50 13.53 8.64
CA THR A 452 2.44 13.20 9.61
C THR A 452 1.09 13.70 9.12
N PHE A 453 0.08 12.83 9.15
CA PHE A 453 -1.29 13.08 8.75
C PHE A 453 -2.19 13.02 9.97
N THR A 454 -3.03 14.03 10.16
CA THR A 454 -4.05 14.09 11.22
C THR A 454 -5.37 13.46 10.77
N GLU A 455 -6.33 13.28 11.68
CA GLU A 455 -7.67 12.78 11.33
C GLU A 455 -8.36 13.61 10.23
N SER A 456 -8.21 14.94 10.25
CA SER A 456 -8.75 15.81 9.20
C SER A 456 -8.07 15.56 7.85
N ASP A 457 -6.76 15.30 7.84
CA ASP A 457 -6.03 14.97 6.62
C ASP A 457 -6.48 13.62 6.06
N ILE A 458 -6.70 12.64 6.92
CA ILE A 458 -7.15 11.29 6.54
C ILE A 458 -8.56 11.36 5.97
N THR A 459 -9.47 12.07 6.64
CA THR A 459 -10.87 12.23 6.20
C THR A 459 -10.96 12.98 4.88
N ASN A 460 -10.18 14.06 4.72
CA ASN A 460 -10.17 14.86 3.50
C ASN A 460 -9.27 14.28 2.39
N ARG A 461 -8.53 13.20 2.68
CA ARG A 461 -7.51 12.61 1.79
C ARG A 461 -6.50 13.65 1.31
N THR A 462 -6.02 14.48 2.23
CA THR A 462 -5.02 15.51 1.95
C THR A 462 -3.73 14.86 1.48
N ALA A 463 -3.25 15.27 0.31
CA ALA A 463 -1.93 14.86 -0.18
C ALA A 463 -0.83 15.74 0.44
N ARG A 464 0.25 15.12 0.88
CA ARG A 464 1.47 15.80 1.35
C ARG A 464 2.65 15.31 0.55
N SER A 465 3.62 16.17 0.27
CA SER A 465 4.74 15.83 -0.59
C SER A 465 6.10 16.11 0.03
N VAL A 466 7.06 15.28 -0.34
CA VAL A 466 8.49 15.54 -0.15
C VAL A 466 9.06 15.89 -1.52
N ALA A 467 9.65 17.07 -1.66
CA ALA A 467 10.27 17.52 -2.89
C ALA A 467 11.79 17.43 -2.80
N SER A 468 12.45 17.31 -3.96
CA SER A 468 13.90 17.39 -4.07
C SER A 468 14.45 18.75 -3.59
N SER A 469 15.74 18.81 -3.28
CA SER A 469 16.35 20.01 -2.68
C SER A 469 16.41 21.23 -3.60
N LYS A 470 16.08 21.09 -4.89
CA LYS A 470 16.10 22.18 -5.87
C LYS A 470 14.70 22.35 -6.48
N PRO A 471 14.16 23.57 -6.55
CA PRO A 471 12.91 23.81 -7.25
C PRO A 471 13.05 23.46 -8.74
N PHE A 472 12.05 22.76 -9.28
CA PHE A 472 11.94 22.44 -10.69
C PHE A 472 11.43 23.68 -11.43
N GLY A 473 12.34 24.49 -11.98
CA GLY A 473 12.01 25.43 -13.05
C GLY A 473 11.86 24.68 -14.40
N SER A 474 12.05 25.39 -15.52
CA SER A 474 12.15 24.75 -16.84
C SER A 474 13.29 23.72 -16.86
N LEU A 475 12.93 22.43 -16.84
CA LEU A 475 13.87 21.31 -16.83
C LEU A 475 14.66 21.28 -18.14
N THR A 476 13.95 21.42 -19.26
CA THR A 476 14.56 21.47 -20.59
C THR A 476 15.38 22.74 -20.75
N GLY A 477 14.92 23.90 -20.25
CA GLY A 477 15.69 25.15 -20.28
C GLY A 477 17.00 25.05 -19.52
N HIS A 478 17.00 24.43 -18.32
CA HIS A 478 18.23 24.17 -17.58
C HIS A 478 19.17 23.21 -18.34
N LEU A 479 18.62 22.10 -18.85
CA LEU A 479 19.38 21.13 -19.65
C LEU A 479 20.03 21.82 -20.86
N LEU A 480 19.27 22.61 -21.61
CA LEU A 480 19.73 23.35 -22.79
C LEU A 480 20.72 24.47 -22.46
N SER A 481 20.64 25.09 -21.27
CA SER A 481 21.64 26.06 -20.83
C SER A 481 23.03 25.45 -20.64
N THR A 482 23.09 24.14 -20.36
CA THR A 482 24.35 23.38 -20.23
C THR A 482 24.76 22.65 -21.50
N LEU A 483 24.01 22.81 -22.59
CA LEU A 483 24.22 22.11 -23.85
C LEU A 483 25.56 22.49 -24.49
N ARG A 484 26.39 21.47 -24.71
CA ARG A 484 27.62 21.56 -25.48
C ARG A 484 27.37 20.96 -26.85
N LEU A 485 27.84 21.64 -27.89
CA LEU A 485 27.74 21.16 -29.26
C LEU A 485 29.14 20.79 -29.75
N GLU A 486 29.26 19.66 -30.42
CA GLU A 486 30.47 19.20 -31.09
C GLU A 486 30.19 18.99 -32.58
N LEU A 487 31.22 19.17 -33.41
CA LEU A 487 31.12 19.12 -34.86
C LEU A 487 32.16 18.14 -35.41
N ASN A 488 31.70 17.05 -36.01
CA ASN A 488 32.57 16.01 -36.59
C ASN A 488 33.78 15.62 -35.70
N GLY A 489 33.66 15.71 -34.36
CA GLY A 489 34.73 15.42 -33.40
C GLY A 489 35.83 16.49 -33.21
N PHE A 490 35.70 17.70 -33.76
CA PHE A 490 36.69 18.80 -33.62
C PHE A 490 36.13 20.05 -32.92
N SER A 491 37.02 20.81 -32.25
CA SER A 491 36.70 22.04 -31.51
C SER A 491 36.57 23.28 -32.42
N LEU A 492 35.33 23.54 -32.85
CA LEU A 492 34.54 24.79 -32.92
C LEU A 492 35.11 26.18 -33.28
N LEU A 493 36.39 26.39 -33.61
CA LEU A 493 36.85 27.75 -33.97
C LEU A 493 36.22 28.32 -35.28
N ASP A 494 35.63 27.47 -36.13
CA ASP A 494 35.11 27.86 -37.46
C ASP A 494 33.58 28.04 -37.60
N LEU A 495 32.78 27.98 -36.51
CA LEU A 495 31.30 28.06 -36.61
C LEU A 495 30.67 29.18 -35.75
N LEU A 496 31.32 30.35 -35.75
CA LEU A 496 30.88 31.54 -34.99
C LEU A 496 29.44 31.98 -35.30
N VAL A 497 28.90 31.68 -36.49
CA VAL A 497 27.57 32.13 -36.94
C VAL A 497 26.47 31.09 -36.73
N VAL A 498 26.77 29.80 -36.90
CA VAL A 498 25.76 28.74 -36.88
C VAL A 498 25.46 28.28 -35.44
N ARG A 499 26.47 28.25 -34.57
CA ARG A 499 26.29 27.83 -33.17
C ARG A 499 25.29 28.72 -32.41
N PRO A 500 25.36 30.06 -32.46
CA PRO A 500 24.37 30.91 -31.80
C PRO A 500 22.95 30.69 -32.34
N LEU A 501 22.81 30.47 -33.66
CA LEU A 501 21.53 30.22 -34.30
C LEU A 501 20.90 28.88 -33.87
N ILE A 502 21.71 27.82 -33.79
CA ILE A 502 21.25 26.52 -33.29
C ILE A 502 20.84 26.65 -31.82
N ILE A 503 21.68 27.26 -30.98
CA ILE A 503 21.40 27.41 -29.54
C ILE A 503 20.13 28.25 -29.33
N SER A 504 19.95 29.38 -30.02
CA SER A 504 18.76 30.22 -29.88
C SER A 504 17.49 29.50 -30.33
N THR A 505 17.58 28.74 -31.43
CA THR A 505 16.46 27.93 -31.92
C THR A 505 16.09 26.84 -30.92
N LEU A 506 17.07 26.09 -30.40
CA LEU A 506 16.84 25.04 -29.41
C LEU A 506 16.30 25.60 -28.09
N GLN A 507 16.80 26.76 -27.64
CA GLN A 507 16.27 27.44 -26.45
C GLN A 507 14.82 27.86 -26.64
N GLY A 508 14.41 28.27 -27.84
CA GLY A 508 13.01 28.51 -28.20
C GLY A 508 12.13 27.25 -28.11
N LEU A 509 12.71 26.05 -28.20
CA LEU A 509 12.00 24.78 -28.06
C LEU A 509 11.81 24.35 -26.60
N ALA A 510 12.48 24.99 -25.64
CA ALA A 510 12.39 24.61 -24.23
C ALA A 510 10.94 24.61 -23.73
N GLY A 511 10.18 25.68 -24.05
CA GLY A 511 8.77 25.82 -23.65
C GLY A 511 7.86 24.72 -24.22
N PRO A 512 7.81 24.52 -25.55
CA PRO A 512 7.03 23.44 -26.16
C PRO A 512 7.39 22.05 -25.64
N ILE A 513 8.68 21.74 -25.46
CA ILE A 513 9.14 20.44 -24.97
C ILE A 513 8.78 20.25 -23.49
N ASP A 514 8.95 21.28 -22.65
CA ASP A 514 8.51 21.22 -21.26
C ASP A 514 7.00 21.00 -21.16
N SER A 515 6.17 21.66 -22.00
CA SER A 515 4.72 21.42 -22.05
C SER A 515 4.39 19.97 -22.37
N VAL A 516 5.07 19.38 -23.37
CA VAL A 516 4.88 17.99 -23.76
C VAL A 516 5.33 17.03 -22.65
N LEU A 517 6.48 17.31 -22.03
CA LEU A 517 7.01 16.53 -20.92
C LEU A 517 6.06 16.57 -19.71
N ASP A 518 5.64 17.77 -19.31
CA ASP A 518 4.73 18.00 -18.18
C ASP A 518 3.37 17.37 -18.42
N ALA A 519 2.80 17.49 -19.62
CA ALA A 519 1.54 16.85 -19.97
C ALA A 519 1.66 15.31 -19.93
N THR A 520 2.76 14.75 -20.43
CA THR A 520 3.03 13.30 -20.40
C THR A 520 3.18 12.80 -18.96
N LEU A 521 3.99 13.48 -18.14
CA LEU A 521 4.21 13.14 -16.74
C LEU A 521 2.92 13.28 -15.92
N SER A 522 2.19 14.39 -16.11
CA SER A 522 0.90 14.63 -15.47
C SER A 522 -0.05 13.48 -15.77
N LEU A 523 -0.23 13.10 -17.04
CA LEU A 523 -1.09 12.00 -17.48
C LEU A 523 -0.76 10.66 -16.80
N LEU A 524 0.53 10.38 -16.63
CA LEU A 524 1.01 9.20 -15.91
C LEU A 524 0.85 9.31 -14.39
N GLY A 525 0.53 10.50 -13.87
CA GLY A 525 0.44 10.80 -12.44
C GLY A 525 1.81 10.85 -11.80
N ILE A 526 2.79 11.40 -12.51
CA ILE A 526 4.19 11.51 -12.08
C ILE A 526 4.54 13.00 -12.00
N GLN A 527 5.20 13.39 -10.92
CA GLN A 527 5.89 14.66 -10.77
C GLN A 527 7.35 14.35 -10.48
N LEU A 528 8.24 14.96 -11.25
CA LEU A 528 9.67 14.72 -11.15
C LEU A 528 10.21 15.19 -9.80
N GLY A 529 10.98 14.33 -9.14
CA GLY A 529 11.62 14.61 -7.85
C GLY A 529 10.66 14.94 -6.70
N ILE A 530 9.42 14.48 -6.78
CA ILE A 530 8.41 14.64 -5.74
C ILE A 530 7.87 13.26 -5.35
N ALA A 531 7.90 12.94 -4.07
CA ALA A 531 7.15 11.83 -3.49
C ALA A 531 5.91 12.40 -2.80
N GLU A 532 4.75 12.25 -3.45
CA GLU A 532 3.45 12.60 -2.87
C GLU A 532 2.89 11.37 -2.15
N VAL A 533 2.41 11.58 -0.93
CA VAL A 533 1.77 10.58 -0.08
C VAL A 533 0.38 11.06 0.30
N THR A 534 -0.59 10.16 0.23
CA THR A 534 -1.95 10.37 0.76
C THR A 534 -2.30 9.19 1.65
N VAL A 535 -2.76 9.44 2.87
CA VAL A 535 -3.33 8.39 3.73
C VAL A 535 -4.80 8.23 3.37
N GLU A 536 -5.17 7.06 2.89
CA GLU A 536 -6.52 6.76 2.38
C GLU A 536 -7.49 6.35 3.50
N GLY A 537 -6.95 5.82 4.60
CA GLY A 537 -7.75 5.40 5.75
C GLY A 537 -6.92 4.74 6.84
N THR A 538 -7.58 4.54 7.99
CA THR A 538 -7.04 3.77 9.11
C THR A 538 -8.05 2.73 9.56
N ARG A 539 -7.55 1.61 10.07
CA ARG A 539 -8.36 0.63 10.79
C ARG A 539 -7.73 0.43 12.16
N CYS A 540 -8.49 0.84 13.17
CA CYS A 540 -8.11 0.78 14.56
C CYS A 540 -9.01 -0.26 15.24
N ASP A 541 -8.59 -1.52 15.25
CA ASP A 541 -9.36 -2.56 15.93
C ASP A 541 -9.15 -2.44 17.45
N GLN A 542 -10.18 -2.78 18.23
CA GLN A 542 -10.05 -2.92 19.67
C GLN A 542 -8.98 -3.95 20.01
N ALA A 543 -8.34 -3.78 21.17
CA ALA A 543 -7.50 -4.82 21.73
C ALA A 543 -8.35 -6.07 21.97
N VAL A 544 -7.91 -7.21 21.45
CA VAL A 544 -8.58 -8.50 21.62
C VAL A 544 -7.61 -9.52 22.17
N LEU A 545 -8.15 -10.56 22.80
CA LEU A 545 -7.37 -11.72 23.20
C LEU A 545 -6.94 -12.50 21.97
N VAL A 546 -5.68 -12.92 21.98
CA VAL A 546 -5.09 -13.73 20.92
C VAL A 546 -4.41 -14.95 21.52
N GLN A 547 -4.26 -15.98 20.68
CA GLN A 547 -3.64 -17.25 21.03
C GLN A 547 -2.29 -17.40 20.32
#